data_AF-A0A7M7SRH7-F1
#
_entry.id   AF-A0A7M7SRH7-F1
#
_cell.length_a   1.000
_cell.length_b   1.000
_cell.length_c   1.000
_cell.angle_alpha   90.00
_cell.angle_beta   90.00
_cell.angle_gamma   90.00
#
_symmetry.space_group_name_H-M   'P 1'
#
loop_
_entity.id
_entity.type
_entity.pdbx_description
1 polymer ?
#
loop_
_entity_poly.entity_id
_entity_poly.type
_entity_poly.pdbx_seq_one_letter_code
_entity_poly.pdbx_strand_id
1 'polypeptide(L)'
;MMEKLRLFFLLQLLYVLSSSQKTYLDSPANLERYRLFRNWITRSIGTKQRVTARHEEKIQEEILTDIPFPCNVTDARSFTIPDSVHRLRPGDIDVIAAMGDSLTAGVGIFATSLLELSIENRGASFSIGGEEIWRTYLTLPNIFKEFNPKLIGYALGDGQTSEVTSQLNVAEISAMSRDMPFMAKYLINKMKRDTRINIKKHWKFISLLIGANDFCTNICTVPPWSILEEHRIDLINTFRILRDNLPRTLVSLVIVPHLKELVVTRKGRNSLKCYMMTTFECSCLFALQFRDQREEYYEIINGRNCKRKSRIIQNLTEKTLLLLFHQALVILKFRLLRMDLVIYHIFLLIVFT
;
A
#
# COMPACT_ATOMS: atom_id res chain seq x y z
N MET A 1 18.34 -45.50 -13.45
CA MET A 1 17.56 -44.99 -12.30
C MET A 1 18.03 -43.59 -11.86
N MET A 2 19.35 -43.34 -11.76
CA MET A 2 19.89 -42.01 -11.39
C MET A 2 19.60 -40.87 -12.39
N GLU A 3 19.54 -41.13 -13.71
CA GLU A 3 19.24 -40.07 -14.68
C GLU A 3 17.79 -39.57 -14.63
N LYS A 4 16.82 -40.47 -14.43
CA LYS A 4 15.41 -40.10 -14.24
C LYS A 4 15.20 -39.31 -12.96
N LEU A 5 15.98 -39.60 -11.90
CA LEU A 5 15.95 -38.86 -10.64
C LEU A 5 16.54 -37.44 -10.80
N ARG A 6 17.64 -37.30 -11.56
CA ARG A 6 18.22 -35.98 -11.89
C ARG A 6 17.27 -35.12 -12.72
N LEU A 7 16.58 -35.71 -13.71
CA LEU A 7 15.59 -34.99 -14.51
C LEU A 7 14.37 -34.56 -13.67
N PHE A 8 13.94 -35.41 -12.72
CA PHE A 8 12.87 -35.08 -11.78
C PHE A 8 13.26 -33.94 -10.82
N PHE A 9 14.50 -33.93 -10.30
CA PHE A 9 15.01 -32.82 -9.49
C PHE A 9 15.20 -31.53 -10.31
N LEU A 10 15.64 -31.62 -11.56
CA LEU A 10 15.74 -30.47 -12.49
C LEU A 10 14.36 -29.89 -12.84
N LEU A 11 13.37 -30.75 -13.09
CA LEU A 11 11.99 -30.35 -13.34
C LEU A 11 11.32 -29.76 -12.09
N GLN A 12 11.65 -30.25 -10.89
CA GLN A 12 11.20 -29.65 -9.62
C GLN A 12 11.89 -28.32 -9.30
N LEU A 13 13.17 -28.15 -9.67
CA LEU A 13 13.89 -26.86 -9.58
C LEU A 13 13.30 -25.81 -10.53
N LEU A 14 12.83 -26.22 -11.72
CA LEU A 14 12.18 -25.34 -12.68
C LEU A 14 10.75 -24.94 -12.26
N TYR A 15 10.07 -25.74 -11.43
CA TYR A 15 8.70 -25.47 -10.98
C TYR A 15 8.58 -24.46 -9.82
N VAL A 16 9.69 -23.98 -9.26
CA VAL A 16 9.71 -23.03 -8.12
C VAL A 16 10.39 -21.69 -8.45
N LEU A 17 10.77 -21.45 -9.71
CA LEU A 17 11.31 -20.15 -10.15
C LEU A 17 10.18 -19.14 -10.47
N SER A 18 9.29 -18.92 -9.52
CA SER A 18 8.68 -17.59 -9.35
C SER A 18 9.50 -16.82 -8.31
N SER A 19 10.81 -16.69 -8.57
CA SER A 19 11.75 -15.96 -7.72
C SER A 19 12.53 -14.98 -8.60
N SER A 20 12.50 -13.70 -8.23
CA SER A 20 13.25 -12.58 -8.79
C SER A 20 14.49 -13.01 -9.59
N GLN A 21 14.53 -12.68 -10.89
CA GLN A 21 15.70 -12.93 -11.72
C GLN A 21 16.88 -12.14 -11.15
N LYS A 22 17.85 -12.84 -10.54
CA LYS A 22 19.10 -12.20 -10.11
C LYS A 22 19.91 -11.82 -11.34
N THR A 23 20.21 -10.54 -11.47
CA THR A 23 21.01 -9.96 -12.53
C THR A 23 22.42 -9.61 -12.01
N TYR A 24 23.29 -9.09 -12.89
CA TYR A 24 24.58 -8.53 -12.48
C TYR A 24 24.42 -7.40 -11.44
N LEU A 25 23.31 -6.65 -11.47
CA LEU A 25 23.02 -5.58 -10.51
C LEU A 25 22.80 -6.13 -9.08
N ASP A 26 22.43 -7.40 -8.95
CA ASP A 26 22.21 -8.08 -7.66
C ASP A 26 23.49 -8.71 -7.08
N SER A 27 24.66 -8.42 -7.65
CA SER A 27 25.93 -8.89 -7.10
C SER A 27 26.18 -8.29 -5.71
N PRO A 28 26.84 -9.02 -4.78
CA PRO A 28 27.09 -8.52 -3.42
C PRO A 28 27.78 -7.14 -3.41
N ALA A 29 28.73 -6.90 -4.30
CA ALA A 29 29.45 -5.63 -4.41
C ALA A 29 28.54 -4.49 -4.90
N ASN A 30 27.66 -4.75 -5.86
CA ASN A 30 26.70 -3.74 -6.35
C ASN A 30 25.66 -3.41 -5.27
N LEU A 31 25.15 -4.43 -4.57
CA LEU A 31 24.24 -4.25 -3.45
C LEU A 31 24.90 -3.47 -2.30
N GLU A 32 26.17 -3.74 -1.99
CA GLU A 32 26.92 -2.99 -0.98
C GLU A 32 27.11 -1.53 -1.39
N ARG A 33 27.55 -1.27 -2.62
CA ARG A 33 27.69 0.10 -3.15
C ARG A 33 26.36 0.86 -3.14
N TYR A 34 25.29 0.20 -3.56
CA TYR A 34 23.94 0.76 -3.52
C TYR A 34 23.52 1.11 -2.09
N ARG A 35 23.73 0.20 -1.14
CA ARG A 35 23.45 0.44 0.29
C ARG A 35 24.25 1.61 0.85
N LEU A 36 25.55 1.70 0.54
CA LEU A 36 26.40 2.81 0.99
C LEU A 36 25.92 4.15 0.43
N PHE A 37 25.69 4.23 -0.88
CA PHE A 37 25.18 5.43 -1.54
C PHE A 37 23.83 5.86 -0.96
N ARG A 38 22.90 4.91 -0.79
CA ARG A 38 21.57 5.20 -0.25
C ARG A 38 21.63 5.63 1.22
N ASN A 39 22.40 4.95 2.05
CA ASN A 39 22.59 5.32 3.45
C ASN A 39 23.18 6.73 3.57
N TRP A 40 24.09 7.10 2.67
CA TRP A 40 24.60 8.45 2.58
C TRP A 40 23.50 9.45 2.22
N ILE A 41 22.63 9.16 1.24
CA ILE A 41 21.47 10.02 0.91
C ILE A 41 20.56 10.19 2.13
N THR A 42 20.15 9.10 2.77
CA THR A 42 19.23 9.15 3.92
C THR A 42 19.79 10.00 5.06
N ARG A 43 21.09 9.86 5.37
CA ARG A 43 21.74 10.64 6.44
C ARG A 43 21.91 12.11 6.08
N SER A 44 22.30 12.39 4.84
CA SER A 44 22.67 13.74 4.40
C SER A 44 21.47 14.61 4.06
N ILE A 45 20.40 14.01 3.56
CA ILE A 45 19.21 14.71 3.05
C ILE A 45 17.99 14.50 3.97
N GLY A 46 17.81 13.28 4.48
CA GLY A 46 16.60 12.93 5.25
C GLY A 46 16.47 13.61 6.60
N THR A 47 17.58 13.96 7.26
CA THR A 47 17.57 14.61 8.57
C THR A 47 16.93 16.00 8.54
N LYS A 48 17.00 16.72 7.41
CA LYS A 48 16.41 18.06 7.27
C LYS A 48 14.99 18.04 6.70
N GLN A 49 14.61 16.98 5.99
CA GLN A 49 13.33 16.86 5.30
C GLN A 49 12.13 17.19 6.21
N ARG A 50 12.07 16.58 7.39
CA ARG A 50 10.95 16.77 8.36
C ARG A 50 10.89 18.18 8.93
N VAL A 51 12.04 18.78 9.22
CA VAL A 51 12.13 20.16 9.71
C VAL A 51 11.63 21.13 8.65
N THR A 52 12.08 20.96 7.40
CA THR A 52 11.63 21.79 6.28
C THR A 52 10.13 21.59 6.01
N ALA A 53 9.64 20.35 5.99
CA ALA A 53 8.22 20.06 5.78
C ALA A 53 7.32 20.66 6.89
N ARG A 54 7.79 20.69 8.14
CA ARG A 54 7.10 21.37 9.24
C ARG A 54 7.07 22.89 9.03
N HIS A 55 8.19 23.50 8.63
CA HIS A 55 8.24 24.93 8.33
C HIS A 55 7.37 25.31 7.11
N GLU A 56 7.21 24.41 6.14
CA GLU A 56 6.34 24.60 4.98
C GLU A 56 4.85 24.26 5.25
N GLU A 57 4.48 23.99 6.51
CA GLU A 57 3.10 23.67 6.93
C GLU A 57 2.51 22.47 6.14
N LYS A 58 3.36 21.51 5.75
CA LYS A 58 2.97 20.30 5.01
C LYS A 58 2.61 19.11 5.91
N ILE A 59 2.87 19.25 7.20
CA ILE A 59 2.57 18.24 8.22
C ILE A 59 1.33 18.70 8.98
N GLN A 60 0.52 17.75 9.41
CA GLN A 60 -0.57 18.01 10.36
C GLN A 60 -0.07 18.86 11.54
N GLU A 61 -0.84 19.89 11.87
CA GLU A 61 -0.64 20.65 13.10
C GLU A 61 -0.91 19.75 14.31
N GLU A 62 -0.04 19.85 15.31
CA GLU A 62 -0.15 19.02 16.50
C GLU A 62 -1.44 19.36 17.26
N ILE A 63 -2.29 18.34 17.42
CA ILE A 63 -3.52 18.47 18.18
C ILE A 63 -3.17 18.52 19.67
N LEU A 64 -3.67 19.52 20.38
CA LEU A 64 -3.37 19.73 21.79
C LEU A 64 -3.82 18.54 22.67
N THR A 65 -3.15 18.35 23.81
CA THR A 65 -3.37 17.21 24.71
C THR A 65 -4.70 17.27 25.46
N ASP A 66 -5.27 18.46 25.65
CA ASP A 66 -6.58 18.70 26.24
C ASP A 66 -7.74 18.31 25.31
N ILE A 67 -7.48 18.22 24.00
CA ILE A 67 -8.46 17.74 23.03
C ILE A 67 -8.54 16.21 23.13
N PRO A 68 -9.69 15.64 23.54
CA PRO A 68 -9.85 14.19 23.66
C PRO A 68 -9.90 13.54 22.28
N PHE A 69 -9.54 12.25 22.23
CA PHE A 69 -9.74 11.46 21.01
C PHE A 69 -11.24 11.40 20.68
N PRO A 70 -11.65 11.68 19.42
CA PRO A 70 -13.07 11.92 19.10
C PRO A 70 -13.96 10.67 19.14
N CYS A 71 -13.39 9.47 19.17
CA CYS A 71 -14.16 8.23 19.21
C CYS A 71 -14.27 7.71 20.65
N ASN A 72 -15.41 7.06 20.96
CA ASN A 72 -15.56 6.34 22.22
C ASN A 72 -14.66 5.10 22.24
N VAL A 73 -13.73 5.04 23.19
CA VAL A 73 -12.79 3.92 23.39
C VAL A 73 -13.20 2.99 24.54
N THR A 74 -14.30 3.27 25.24
CA THR A 74 -14.87 2.38 26.26
C THR A 74 -15.37 1.10 25.58
N ASP A 75 -15.05 -0.06 26.16
CA ASP A 75 -15.40 -1.39 25.64
C ASP A 75 -14.96 -1.66 24.18
N ALA A 76 -13.86 -0.99 23.77
CA ALA A 76 -13.29 -1.09 22.43
C ALA A 76 -12.85 -2.51 22.03
N ARG A 77 -12.56 -3.36 23.01
CA ARG A 77 -12.13 -4.75 22.83
C ARG A 77 -13.20 -5.71 23.36
N SER A 78 -13.43 -6.80 22.66
CA SER A 78 -14.40 -7.82 23.05
C SER A 78 -13.90 -8.64 24.25
N PHE A 79 -14.81 -9.04 25.14
CA PHE A 79 -14.48 -9.91 26.29
C PHE A 79 -13.91 -11.26 25.87
N THR A 80 -14.41 -11.82 24.77
CA THR A 80 -13.91 -13.05 24.15
C THR A 80 -13.42 -12.75 22.75
N ILE A 81 -12.33 -13.40 22.33
CA ILE A 81 -11.79 -13.23 20.98
C ILE A 81 -12.87 -13.61 19.95
N PRO A 82 -13.34 -12.68 19.11
CA PRO A 82 -14.43 -12.95 18.18
C PRO A 82 -13.97 -13.96 17.13
N ASP A 83 -14.79 -14.95 16.78
CA ASP A 83 -14.50 -15.92 15.71
C ASP A 83 -14.84 -15.40 14.31
N SER A 84 -15.56 -14.28 14.22
CA SER A 84 -16.10 -13.70 13.01
C SER A 84 -15.86 -12.20 13.00
N VAL A 85 -15.51 -11.72 11.82
CA VAL A 85 -15.31 -10.32 11.49
C VAL A 85 -16.54 -9.44 11.76
N HIS A 86 -17.76 -9.98 11.71
CA HIS A 86 -18.99 -9.24 12.00
C HIS A 86 -19.13 -8.84 13.48
N ARG A 87 -18.36 -9.50 14.36
CA ARG A 87 -18.30 -9.21 15.80
C ARG A 87 -17.01 -8.50 16.20
N LEU A 88 -16.15 -8.22 15.22
CA LEU A 88 -14.84 -7.65 15.45
C LEU A 88 -14.97 -6.17 15.82
N ARG A 89 -14.34 -5.79 16.93
CA ARG A 89 -14.24 -4.40 17.36
C ARG A 89 -12.85 -3.86 17.04
N PRO A 90 -12.66 -2.53 16.97
CA PRO A 90 -11.34 -1.94 16.71
C PRO A 90 -10.26 -2.42 17.69
N GLY A 91 -10.62 -2.59 18.98
CA GLY A 91 -9.70 -3.06 20.01
C GLY A 91 -9.35 -4.55 19.93
N ASP A 92 -10.07 -5.34 19.12
CA ASP A 92 -9.75 -6.75 18.87
C ASP A 92 -8.62 -6.94 17.85
N ILE A 93 -8.28 -5.92 17.07
CA ILE A 93 -7.17 -5.97 16.12
C ILE A 93 -5.85 -5.99 16.90
N ASP A 94 -5.12 -7.10 16.82
CA ASP A 94 -3.85 -7.28 17.51
C ASP A 94 -2.65 -6.89 16.63
N VAL A 95 -2.78 -7.10 15.32
CA VAL A 95 -1.70 -6.93 14.36
C VAL A 95 -2.19 -6.11 13.18
N ILE A 96 -1.44 -5.08 12.80
CA ILE A 96 -1.67 -4.30 11.59
C ILE A 96 -0.53 -4.54 10.60
N ALA A 97 -0.87 -4.67 9.32
CA ALA A 97 0.08 -4.87 8.23
C ALA A 97 -0.38 -4.14 6.98
N ALA A 98 0.54 -3.93 6.04
CA ALA A 98 0.18 -3.36 4.75
C ALA A 98 1.00 -3.93 3.60
N MET A 99 0.34 -4.03 2.45
CA MET A 99 0.87 -4.36 1.14
C MET A 99 0.53 -3.23 0.18
N GLY A 100 1.39 -2.95 -0.79
CA GLY A 100 1.11 -1.89 -1.74
C GLY A 100 2.33 -1.37 -2.47
N ASP A 101 2.19 -0.17 -3.01
CA ASP A 101 3.24 0.53 -3.75
C ASP A 101 3.93 1.64 -2.93
N SER A 102 4.56 2.59 -3.62
CA SER A 102 5.25 3.75 -3.06
C SER A 102 4.37 4.60 -2.11
N LEU A 103 3.05 4.67 -2.35
CA LEU A 103 2.14 5.42 -1.46
C LEU A 103 2.03 4.73 -0.09
N THR A 104 1.98 3.40 -0.07
CA THR A 104 1.94 2.62 1.16
C THR A 104 3.29 2.62 1.88
N ALA A 105 4.39 2.71 1.13
CA ALA A 105 5.73 2.91 1.68
C ALA A 105 5.96 4.34 2.24
N GLY A 106 5.03 5.28 2.04
CA GLY A 106 5.13 6.65 2.53
C GLY A 106 6.16 7.49 1.78
N VAL A 107 6.40 7.18 0.50
CA VAL A 107 7.30 7.99 -0.34
C VAL A 107 6.73 9.38 -0.52
N GLY A 108 7.56 10.39 -0.26
CA GLY A 108 7.24 11.78 -0.54
C GLY A 108 6.40 12.50 0.52
N ILE A 109 6.04 11.86 1.63
CA ILE A 109 5.22 12.48 2.70
C ILE A 109 5.83 13.78 3.20
N PHE A 110 7.14 13.79 3.46
CA PHE A 110 7.84 14.98 3.94
C PHE A 110 8.68 15.65 2.84
N ALA A 111 8.59 15.20 1.57
CA ALA A 111 9.50 15.67 0.53
C ALA A 111 9.24 17.14 0.13
N THR A 112 10.32 17.89 0.12
CA THR A 112 10.44 19.28 -0.34
C THR A 112 11.33 19.38 -1.58
N SER A 113 12.17 18.37 -1.81
CA SER A 113 13.03 18.23 -3.00
C SER A 113 12.88 16.86 -3.66
N LEU A 114 13.34 16.72 -4.91
CA LEU A 114 13.25 15.46 -5.66
C LEU A 114 14.14 14.35 -5.08
N LEU A 115 15.28 14.72 -4.49
CA LEU A 115 16.22 13.74 -3.93
C LEU A 115 15.65 13.04 -2.70
N GLU A 116 14.77 13.74 -1.96
CA GLU A 116 14.08 13.21 -0.78
C GLU A 116 13.04 12.13 -1.11
N LEU A 117 12.67 11.96 -2.38
CA LEU A 117 11.76 10.89 -2.81
C LEU A 117 12.40 9.49 -2.71
N SER A 118 13.71 9.42 -2.53
CA SER A 118 14.41 8.17 -2.21
C SER A 118 14.23 7.74 -0.74
N ILE A 119 13.54 8.55 0.07
CA ILE A 119 13.28 8.28 1.48
C ILE A 119 11.85 7.75 1.63
N GLU A 120 11.75 6.58 2.24
CA GLU A 120 10.48 5.91 2.52
C GLU A 120 10.03 6.23 3.95
N ASN A 121 9.11 7.19 4.08
CA ASN A 121 8.61 7.63 5.38
C ASN A 121 7.50 6.69 5.91
N ARG A 122 7.81 5.39 6.00
CA ARG A 122 6.85 4.34 6.37
C ARG A 122 6.16 4.61 7.70
N GLY A 123 6.90 5.15 8.67
CA GLY A 123 6.40 5.52 10.01
C GLY A 123 5.27 6.55 10.01
N ALA A 124 5.18 7.37 8.96
CA ALA A 124 4.13 8.37 8.77
C ALA A 124 3.09 7.98 7.70
N SER A 125 3.21 6.79 7.09
CA SER A 125 2.28 6.32 6.06
C SER A 125 0.86 6.16 6.63
N PHE A 126 -0.14 6.69 5.91
CA PHE A 126 -1.52 6.74 6.39
C PHE A 126 -2.09 5.36 6.78
N SER A 127 -1.66 4.28 6.12
CA SER A 127 -2.23 2.93 6.28
C SER A 127 -1.50 2.06 7.31
N ILE A 128 -0.24 2.37 7.64
CA ILE A 128 0.63 1.47 8.41
C ILE A 128 1.71 2.16 9.23
N GLY A 129 1.84 3.48 9.14
CA GLY A 129 2.75 4.26 9.97
C GLY A 129 2.26 4.35 11.41
N GLY A 130 3.10 4.01 12.37
CA GLY A 130 2.79 4.13 13.80
C GLY A 130 3.81 4.96 14.57
N GLU A 131 4.59 5.77 13.86
CA GLU A 131 5.47 6.78 14.44
C GLU A 131 4.62 7.82 15.19
N GLU A 132 5.11 8.27 16.35
CA GLU A 132 4.40 9.19 17.25
C GLU A 132 2.96 8.74 17.60
N ILE A 133 2.02 9.68 17.66
CA ILE A 133 0.61 9.46 18.02
C ILE A 133 -0.32 10.18 17.03
N TRP A 134 -1.63 9.95 17.12
CA TRP A 134 -2.62 10.50 16.18
C TRP A 134 -2.68 12.03 16.19
N ARG A 135 -2.24 12.65 17.29
CA ARG A 135 -2.13 14.11 17.45
C ARG A 135 -1.06 14.72 16.54
N THR A 136 0.00 13.96 16.25
CA THR A 136 1.12 14.40 15.40
C THR A 136 0.97 13.87 13.97
N TYR A 137 0.65 12.59 13.83
CA TYR A 137 0.43 11.94 12.53
C TYR A 137 -0.86 11.15 12.57
N LEU A 138 -1.89 11.63 11.85
CA LEU A 138 -3.14 10.90 11.69
C LEU A 138 -2.95 9.73 10.72
N THR A 139 -2.60 8.58 11.29
CA THR A 139 -2.47 7.31 10.56
C THR A 139 -3.42 6.27 11.17
N LEU A 140 -3.70 5.24 10.38
CA LEU A 140 -4.57 4.15 10.79
C LEU A 140 -4.02 3.41 12.04
N PRO A 141 -2.72 3.05 12.15
CA PRO A 141 -2.19 2.51 13.40
C PRO A 141 -2.29 3.47 14.59
N ASN A 142 -2.05 4.77 14.39
CA ASN A 142 -2.15 5.75 15.48
C ASN A 142 -3.59 5.87 16.01
N ILE A 143 -4.58 5.69 15.15
CA ILE A 143 -5.99 5.55 15.54
C ILE A 143 -6.22 4.22 16.28
N PHE A 144 -5.75 3.09 15.74
CA PHE A 144 -5.96 1.79 16.37
C PHE A 144 -5.30 1.67 17.75
N LYS A 145 -4.18 2.37 18.00
CA LYS A 145 -3.52 2.41 19.31
C LYS A 145 -4.42 2.98 20.42
N GLU A 146 -5.36 3.86 20.09
CA GLU A 146 -6.34 4.39 21.05
C GLU A 146 -7.36 3.32 21.47
N PHE A 147 -7.65 2.35 20.60
CA PHE A 147 -8.56 1.23 20.88
C PHE A 147 -7.83 -0.01 21.44
N ASN A 148 -6.58 -0.23 21.03
CA ASN A 148 -5.71 -1.31 21.51
C ASN A 148 -4.26 -0.82 21.64
N PRO A 149 -3.81 -0.44 22.85
CA PRO A 149 -2.42 -0.02 23.09
C PRO A 149 -1.38 -1.12 22.86
N LYS A 150 -1.79 -2.39 22.75
CA LYS A 150 -0.91 -3.55 22.47
C LYS A 150 -0.82 -3.90 20.99
N LEU A 151 -1.35 -3.06 20.10
CA LEU A 151 -1.24 -3.24 18.66
C LEU A 151 0.24 -3.41 18.25
N ILE A 152 0.53 -4.31 17.31
CA ILE A 152 1.87 -4.49 16.75
C ILE A 152 1.84 -4.53 15.21
N GLY A 153 3.01 -4.43 14.58
CA GLY A 153 3.18 -4.60 13.13
C GLY A 153 3.23 -3.30 12.32
N TYR A 154 2.88 -2.16 12.92
CA TYR A 154 3.01 -0.84 12.29
C TYR A 154 4.47 -0.41 12.11
N ALA A 155 4.76 0.37 11.07
CA ALA A 155 6.10 0.90 10.84
C ALA A 155 6.48 1.95 11.89
N LEU A 156 7.74 1.92 12.34
CA LEU A 156 8.23 2.72 13.47
C LEU A 156 8.90 4.04 13.07
N GLY A 157 9.17 4.24 11.78
CA GLY A 157 9.88 5.40 11.29
C GLY A 157 10.24 5.24 9.82
N ASP A 158 11.23 6.02 9.38
CA ASP A 158 11.78 5.89 8.04
C ASP A 158 12.51 4.54 7.88
N GLY A 159 12.43 3.97 6.69
CA GLY A 159 13.17 2.76 6.36
C GLY A 159 12.51 1.93 5.27
N GLN A 160 13.26 0.96 4.78
CA GLN A 160 12.78 0.10 3.69
C GLN A 160 12.09 -1.16 4.19
N THR A 161 11.39 -1.86 3.31
CA THR A 161 10.70 -3.14 3.55
C THR A 161 11.54 -4.20 4.28
N SER A 162 12.84 -4.26 4.01
CA SER A 162 13.75 -5.25 4.61
C SER A 162 14.27 -4.84 6.00
N GLU A 163 14.14 -3.57 6.37
CA GLU A 163 14.65 -3.04 7.63
C GLU A 163 13.67 -3.29 8.77
N VAL A 164 14.20 -3.35 9.99
CA VAL A 164 13.39 -3.63 11.20
C VAL A 164 12.33 -2.53 11.42
N THR A 165 12.62 -1.28 11.04
CA THR A 165 11.69 -0.15 11.18
C THR A 165 10.41 -0.31 10.35
N SER A 166 10.44 -1.06 9.24
CA SER A 166 9.26 -1.31 8.41
C SER A 166 8.21 -2.20 9.06
N GLN A 167 8.59 -3.02 10.06
CA GLN A 167 7.72 -4.01 10.70
C GLN A 167 6.93 -4.82 9.65
N LEU A 168 5.60 -4.75 9.60
CA LEU A 168 4.77 -5.48 8.62
C LEU A 168 4.29 -4.63 7.44
N ASN A 169 4.91 -3.47 7.20
CA ASN A 169 4.78 -2.76 5.94
C ASN A 169 5.68 -3.43 4.88
N VAL A 170 5.07 -4.22 4.00
CA VAL A 170 5.75 -4.92 2.90
C VAL A 170 5.52 -4.30 1.53
N ALA A 171 5.04 -3.06 1.48
CA ALA A 171 4.88 -2.33 0.24
C ALA A 171 6.23 -2.05 -0.41
N GLU A 172 6.28 -2.01 -1.74
CA GLU A 172 7.50 -1.76 -2.50
C GLU A 172 7.28 -0.64 -3.52
N ILE A 173 8.30 0.19 -3.72
CA ILE A 173 8.24 1.27 -4.71
C ILE A 173 8.08 0.67 -6.11
N SER A 174 7.29 1.33 -6.95
CA SER A 174 6.99 0.93 -8.33
C SER A 174 6.28 -0.42 -8.48
N ALA A 175 5.82 -1.02 -7.38
CA ALA A 175 5.12 -2.29 -7.43
C ALA A 175 3.78 -2.19 -8.17
N MET A 176 3.45 -3.26 -8.87
CA MET A 176 2.23 -3.43 -9.65
C MET A 176 1.42 -4.62 -9.11
N SER A 177 0.23 -4.84 -9.67
CA SER A 177 -0.63 -5.96 -9.27
C SER A 177 0.07 -7.32 -9.29
N ARG A 178 0.89 -7.60 -10.31
CA ARG A 178 1.69 -8.83 -10.45
C ARG A 178 2.64 -9.12 -9.28
N ASP A 179 3.00 -8.11 -8.49
CA ASP A 179 3.91 -8.25 -7.35
C ASP A 179 3.17 -8.65 -6.07
N MET A 180 1.84 -8.44 -6.00
CA MET A 180 1.03 -8.73 -4.82
C MET A 180 1.13 -10.19 -4.32
N PRO A 181 1.12 -11.22 -5.18
CA PRO A 181 1.23 -12.60 -4.70
C PRO A 181 2.55 -12.88 -3.99
N PHE A 182 3.65 -12.25 -4.44
CA PHE A 182 4.94 -12.34 -3.76
C PHE A 182 4.92 -11.59 -2.43
N MET A 183 4.40 -10.35 -2.41
CA MET A 183 4.25 -9.57 -1.18
C MET A 183 3.43 -10.30 -0.12
N ALA A 184 2.34 -10.97 -0.50
CA ALA A 184 1.51 -11.76 0.41
C ALA A 184 2.32 -12.90 1.05
N LYS A 185 3.06 -13.67 0.25
CA LYS A 185 3.94 -14.75 0.74
C LYS A 185 5.02 -14.20 1.67
N TYR A 186 5.63 -13.06 1.31
CA TYR A 186 6.65 -12.40 2.13
C TYR A 186 6.08 -11.93 3.47
N LEU A 187 4.90 -11.29 3.46
CA LEU A 187 4.20 -10.85 4.67
C LEU A 187 3.87 -12.02 5.60
N ILE A 188 3.32 -13.10 5.05
CA ILE A 188 3.01 -14.32 5.79
C ILE A 188 4.26 -14.87 6.47
N ASN A 189 5.38 -14.95 5.74
CA ASN A 189 6.64 -15.42 6.28
C ASN A 189 7.18 -14.50 7.38
N LYS A 190 7.03 -13.18 7.24
CA LYS A 190 7.40 -12.20 8.27
C LYS A 190 6.56 -12.39 9.53
N MET A 191 5.24 -12.53 9.38
CA MET A 191 4.33 -12.80 10.51
C MET A 191 4.62 -14.13 11.21
N LYS A 192 4.92 -15.21 10.46
CA LYS A 192 5.24 -16.52 11.03
C LYS A 192 6.56 -16.53 11.82
N ARG A 193 7.49 -15.63 11.49
CA ARG A 193 8.79 -15.51 12.18
C ARG A 193 8.75 -14.57 13.38
N ASP A 194 7.74 -13.70 13.45
CA ASP A 194 7.58 -12.78 14.57
C ASP A 194 6.95 -13.50 15.77
N THR A 195 7.75 -13.72 16.82
CA THR A 195 7.32 -14.44 18.02
C THR A 195 6.22 -13.73 18.80
N ARG A 196 5.98 -12.44 18.53
CA ARG A 196 4.89 -11.66 19.14
C ARG A 196 3.53 -11.99 18.52
N ILE A 197 3.50 -12.64 17.35
CA ILE A 197 2.26 -12.89 16.58
C ILE A 197 1.80 -14.32 16.76
N ASN A 198 0.64 -14.51 17.40
CA ASN A 198 -0.06 -15.79 17.36
C ASN A 198 -0.95 -15.86 16.11
N ILE A 199 -0.45 -16.44 15.02
CA ILE A 199 -1.14 -16.54 13.73
C ILE A 199 -2.59 -17.07 13.85
N LYS A 200 -2.86 -18.00 14.77
CA LYS A 200 -4.17 -18.64 14.92
C LYS A 200 -5.14 -17.87 15.80
N LYS A 201 -4.64 -17.07 16.75
CA LYS A 201 -5.47 -16.38 17.76
C LYS A 201 -5.62 -14.89 17.48
N HIS A 202 -4.56 -14.24 17.00
CA HIS A 202 -4.56 -12.80 16.78
C HIS A 202 -5.40 -12.42 15.56
N TRP A 203 -6.17 -11.34 15.70
CA TRP A 203 -6.79 -10.70 14.54
C TRP A 203 -5.76 -9.82 13.82
N LYS A 204 -5.68 -10.00 12.50
CA LYS A 204 -4.82 -9.18 11.63
C LYS A 204 -5.69 -8.23 10.81
N PHE A 205 -5.31 -6.97 10.75
CA PHE A 205 -5.78 -6.02 9.76
C PHE A 205 -4.70 -5.84 8.69
N ILE A 206 -5.03 -6.03 7.41
CA ILE A 206 -4.11 -5.85 6.29
C ILE A 206 -4.68 -4.79 5.34
N SER A 207 -3.99 -3.66 5.18
CA SER A 207 -4.31 -2.68 4.14
C SER A 207 -3.64 -3.07 2.82
N LEU A 208 -4.36 -2.99 1.72
CA LEU A 208 -3.82 -3.20 0.36
C LEU A 208 -4.15 -2.00 -0.53
N LEU A 209 -3.14 -1.25 -0.95
CA LEU A 209 -3.27 -0.16 -1.93
C LEU A 209 -2.26 -0.37 -3.05
N ILE A 210 -2.76 -0.81 -4.21
CA ILE A 210 -1.93 -1.07 -5.38
C ILE A 210 -2.79 -1.01 -6.65
N GLY A 211 -2.16 -0.74 -7.78
CA GLY A 211 -2.85 -0.62 -9.08
C GLY A 211 -2.50 0.64 -9.84
N ALA A 212 -1.97 1.66 -9.17
CA ALA A 212 -1.64 2.94 -9.82
C ALA A 212 -0.58 2.71 -10.91
N ASN A 213 0.47 1.95 -10.60
CA ASN A 213 1.57 1.66 -11.51
C ASN A 213 1.14 0.81 -12.72
N ASP A 214 0.15 -0.08 -12.57
CA ASP A 214 -0.42 -0.83 -13.69
C ASP A 214 -0.93 0.11 -14.80
N PHE A 215 -1.53 1.24 -14.42
CA PHE A 215 -2.01 2.25 -15.36
C PHE A 215 -0.98 3.35 -15.67
N CYS A 216 -0.11 3.69 -14.71
CA CYS A 216 0.82 4.78 -14.85
C CYS A 216 2.07 4.42 -15.67
N THR A 217 2.54 3.19 -15.60
CA THR A 217 3.78 2.75 -16.26
C THR A 217 3.63 1.51 -17.12
N ASN A 218 2.58 0.70 -16.93
CA ASN A 218 2.44 -0.58 -17.63
C ASN A 218 1.38 -0.60 -18.75
N ILE A 219 0.28 0.15 -18.66
CA ILE A 219 -0.81 0.08 -19.67
C ILE A 219 -0.37 0.37 -21.11
N CYS A 220 0.71 1.14 -21.29
CA CYS A 220 1.28 1.48 -22.59
C CYS A 220 2.37 0.51 -23.07
N THR A 221 2.68 -0.54 -22.31
CA THR A 221 3.70 -1.55 -22.64
C THR A 221 3.11 -2.92 -23.00
N VAL A 222 1.84 -3.12 -22.66
CA VAL A 222 1.04 -4.31 -22.96
C VAL A 222 -0.24 -3.92 -23.71
N PRO A 223 -0.99 -4.87 -24.29
CA PRO A 223 -2.32 -4.55 -24.82
C PRO A 223 -3.19 -3.90 -23.73
N PRO A 224 -3.63 -2.64 -23.87
CA PRO A 224 -4.21 -1.87 -22.76
C PRO A 224 -5.38 -2.55 -22.05
N TRP A 225 -6.20 -3.26 -22.82
CA TRP A 225 -7.38 -3.98 -22.31
C TRP A 225 -7.05 -5.21 -21.45
N SER A 226 -5.81 -5.73 -21.48
CA SER A 226 -5.42 -6.88 -20.65
C SER A 226 -5.18 -6.52 -19.18
N ILE A 227 -4.80 -5.26 -18.90
CA ILE A 227 -4.44 -4.77 -17.56
C ILE A 227 -5.53 -5.06 -16.51
N LEU A 228 -6.80 -4.87 -16.87
CA LEU A 228 -7.90 -5.10 -15.92
C LEU A 228 -8.04 -6.57 -15.53
N GLU A 229 -7.88 -7.47 -16.51
CA GLU A 229 -8.02 -8.90 -16.29
C GLU A 229 -6.81 -9.47 -15.55
N GLU A 230 -5.60 -9.02 -15.89
CA GLU A 230 -4.36 -9.34 -15.18
C GLU A 230 -4.45 -8.90 -13.71
N HIS A 231 -4.79 -7.63 -13.47
CA HIS A 231 -5.00 -7.08 -12.12
C HIS A 231 -6.04 -7.89 -11.33
N ARG A 232 -7.14 -8.29 -11.97
CA ARG A 232 -8.18 -9.13 -11.35
C ARG A 232 -7.64 -10.50 -10.96
N ILE A 233 -6.86 -11.14 -11.83
CA ILE A 233 -6.25 -12.46 -11.57
C ILE A 233 -5.28 -12.36 -10.40
N ASP A 234 -4.42 -11.34 -10.39
CA ASP A 234 -3.42 -11.16 -9.34
C ASP A 234 -4.06 -10.83 -7.98
N LEU A 235 -5.13 -10.02 -7.95
CA LEU A 235 -5.92 -9.77 -6.74
C LEU A 235 -6.48 -11.08 -6.18
N ILE A 236 -7.14 -11.89 -7.01
CA ILE A 236 -7.74 -13.15 -6.57
C ILE A 236 -6.68 -14.12 -6.06
N ASN A 237 -5.54 -14.23 -6.75
CA ASN A 237 -4.44 -15.08 -6.32
C ASN A 237 -3.89 -14.62 -4.96
N THR A 238 -3.69 -13.32 -4.79
CA THR A 238 -3.25 -12.70 -3.54
C THR A 238 -4.20 -12.98 -2.40
N PHE A 239 -5.50 -12.78 -2.62
CA PHE A 239 -6.53 -13.02 -1.62
C PHE A 239 -6.65 -14.49 -1.23
N ARG A 240 -6.50 -15.42 -2.17
CA ARG A 240 -6.42 -16.86 -1.85
C ARG A 240 -5.20 -17.17 -0.99
N ILE A 241 -4.03 -16.64 -1.34
CA ILE A 241 -2.79 -16.83 -0.54
C ILE A 241 -3.00 -16.35 0.90
N LEU A 242 -3.53 -15.14 1.09
CA LEU A 242 -3.79 -14.58 2.43
C LEU A 242 -4.81 -15.42 3.20
N ARG A 243 -5.96 -15.72 2.60
CA ARG A 243 -7.03 -16.52 3.20
C ARG A 243 -6.52 -17.88 3.67
N ASP A 244 -5.79 -18.59 2.81
CA ASP A 244 -5.37 -19.97 3.06
C ASP A 244 -4.26 -20.06 4.14
N ASN A 245 -3.62 -18.93 4.49
CA ASN A 245 -2.47 -18.91 5.41
C ASN A 245 -2.67 -18.08 6.68
N LEU A 246 -3.63 -17.14 6.70
CA LEU A 246 -3.84 -16.20 7.80
C LEU A 246 -5.30 -16.26 8.27
N PRO A 247 -5.67 -17.18 9.18
CA PRO A 247 -7.02 -17.22 9.74
C PRO A 247 -7.27 -16.02 10.65
N ARG A 248 -8.49 -15.46 10.76
CA ARG A 248 -8.78 -14.22 11.52
C ARG A 248 -8.11 -12.98 10.92
N THR A 249 -8.37 -12.72 9.66
CA THR A 249 -7.75 -11.62 8.93
C THR A 249 -8.81 -10.79 8.24
N LEU A 250 -8.74 -9.49 8.48
CA LEU A 250 -9.52 -8.45 7.84
C LEU A 250 -8.63 -7.77 6.80
N VAL A 251 -8.98 -7.83 5.52
CA VAL A 251 -8.19 -7.22 4.44
C VAL A 251 -8.96 -6.04 3.85
N SER A 252 -8.43 -4.84 4.04
CA SER A 252 -8.96 -3.60 3.48
C SER A 252 -8.29 -3.29 2.15
N LEU A 253 -8.95 -3.57 1.02
CA LEU A 253 -8.50 -3.13 -0.30
C LEU A 253 -8.90 -1.67 -0.54
N VAL A 254 -7.91 -0.80 -0.64
CA VAL A 254 -8.05 0.63 -0.94
C VAL A 254 -7.96 0.80 -2.46
N ILE A 255 -9.00 1.36 -3.05
CA ILE A 255 -9.08 1.55 -4.50
C ILE A 255 -8.32 2.82 -4.89
N VAL A 256 -7.52 2.72 -5.96
CA VAL A 256 -6.80 3.87 -6.53
C VAL A 256 -7.80 4.86 -7.13
N PRO A 257 -7.69 6.17 -6.83
CA PRO A 257 -8.51 7.19 -7.48
C PRO A 257 -8.35 7.20 -9.00
N HIS A 258 -9.38 7.65 -9.72
CA HIS A 258 -9.32 7.71 -11.18
C HIS A 258 -8.20 8.67 -11.64
N LEU A 259 -7.23 8.17 -12.42
CA LEU A 259 -6.01 8.91 -12.77
C LEU A 259 -6.22 10.13 -13.67
N LYS A 260 -7.41 10.28 -14.27
CA LYS A 260 -7.82 11.55 -14.90
C LYS A 260 -7.67 12.75 -13.97
N GLU A 261 -7.95 12.58 -12.67
CA GLU A 261 -7.80 13.65 -11.69
C GLU A 261 -6.34 14.10 -11.52
N LEU A 262 -5.39 13.16 -11.66
CA LEU A 262 -3.96 13.48 -11.65
C LEU A 262 -3.59 14.37 -12.85
N VAL A 263 -4.10 14.04 -14.05
CA VAL A 263 -3.87 14.84 -15.27
C VAL A 263 -4.52 16.22 -15.17
N VAL A 264 -5.73 16.31 -14.60
CA VAL A 264 -6.41 17.59 -14.36
C VAL A 264 -5.61 18.45 -13.37
N THR A 265 -5.14 17.86 -12.27
CA THR A 265 -4.36 18.55 -11.24
C THR A 265 -3.01 19.08 -11.77
N ARG A 266 -2.46 18.44 -12.80
CA ARG A 266 -1.23 18.89 -13.47
C ARG A 266 -1.44 20.14 -14.34
N LYS A 267 -2.66 20.43 -14.80
CA LYS A 267 -2.97 21.62 -15.62
C LYS A 267 -2.66 22.89 -14.82
N GLY A 268 -1.92 23.81 -15.43
CA GLY A 268 -1.51 25.08 -14.80
C GLY A 268 -0.30 24.98 -13.86
N ARG A 269 0.25 23.78 -13.58
CA ARG A 269 1.42 23.59 -12.72
C ARG A 269 2.73 23.44 -13.51
N ASN A 270 3.17 24.48 -14.21
CA ASN A 270 4.22 24.38 -15.23
C ASN A 270 5.67 24.29 -14.72
N SER A 271 5.91 23.89 -13.47
CA SER A 271 7.29 23.75 -12.98
C SER A 271 8.00 22.55 -13.63
N LEU A 272 9.29 22.69 -13.89
CA LEU A 272 10.12 21.61 -14.44
C LEU A 272 10.09 20.37 -13.53
N LYS A 273 10.14 20.57 -12.21
CA LYS A 273 10.00 19.49 -11.21
C LYS A 273 8.70 18.71 -11.41
N CYS A 274 7.56 19.41 -11.56
CA CYS A 274 6.26 18.77 -11.74
C CYS A 274 6.16 18.06 -13.10
N TYR A 275 6.75 18.61 -14.16
CA TYR A 275 6.84 17.95 -15.47
C TYR A 275 7.64 16.64 -15.40
N MET A 276 8.86 16.72 -14.85
CA MET A 276 9.76 15.56 -14.74
C MET A 276 9.12 14.45 -13.90
N MET A 277 8.58 14.79 -12.71
CA MET A 277 8.00 13.78 -11.83
C MET A 277 6.75 13.11 -12.40
N THR A 278 5.82 13.88 -12.96
CA THR A 278 4.62 13.28 -13.56
C THR A 278 4.93 12.43 -14.79
N THR A 279 5.95 12.81 -15.56
CA THR A 279 6.42 12.01 -16.70
C THR A 279 7.16 10.75 -16.27
N PHE A 280 7.90 10.80 -15.16
CA PHE A 280 8.63 9.64 -14.64
C PHE A 280 7.70 8.63 -13.95
N GLU A 281 6.91 9.09 -12.97
CA GLU A 281 6.04 8.22 -12.15
C GLU A 281 4.84 7.69 -12.94
N CYS A 282 4.36 8.44 -13.94
CA CYS A 282 3.15 8.12 -14.68
C CYS A 282 3.30 8.38 -16.18
N SER A 283 4.36 7.78 -16.74
CA SER A 283 4.78 7.95 -18.14
C SER A 283 3.67 7.64 -19.15
N CYS A 284 2.88 6.58 -18.96
CA CYS A 284 1.80 6.21 -19.88
C CYS A 284 0.72 7.30 -20.00
N LEU A 285 0.52 8.15 -18.97
CA LEU A 285 -0.46 9.24 -19.03
C LEU A 285 0.14 10.57 -19.46
N PHE A 286 1.41 10.85 -19.14
CA PHE A 286 2.02 12.17 -19.32
C PHE A 286 3.02 12.27 -20.47
N ALA A 287 3.69 11.18 -20.87
CA ALA A 287 4.65 11.23 -21.96
C ALA A 287 3.94 11.61 -23.28
N LEU A 288 4.61 12.44 -24.08
CA LEU A 288 4.04 12.97 -25.32
C LEU A 288 3.60 11.88 -26.30
N GLN A 289 4.34 10.76 -26.32
CA GLN A 289 4.11 9.62 -27.20
C GLN A 289 2.82 8.84 -26.92
N PHE A 290 2.17 9.03 -25.75
CA PHE A 290 0.95 8.30 -25.36
C PHE A 290 -0.25 9.24 -25.17
N ARG A 291 -0.11 10.50 -25.60
CA ARG A 291 -1.10 11.54 -25.34
C ARG A 291 -2.43 11.28 -26.06
N ASP A 292 -2.38 10.69 -27.24
CA ASP A 292 -3.50 10.28 -28.08
C ASP A 292 -4.25 9.07 -27.52
N GLN A 293 -3.55 8.14 -26.86
CA GLN A 293 -4.14 6.95 -26.23
C GLN A 293 -4.83 7.23 -24.88
N ARG A 294 -4.67 8.44 -24.34
CA ARG A 294 -5.12 8.77 -22.98
C ARG A 294 -6.62 8.60 -22.75
N GLU A 295 -7.45 8.94 -23.73
CA GLU A 295 -8.90 8.77 -23.58
C GLU A 295 -9.29 7.28 -23.53
N GLU A 296 -8.64 6.43 -24.32
CA GLU A 296 -8.80 4.97 -24.22
C GLU A 296 -8.41 4.46 -22.82
N TYR A 297 -7.28 4.93 -22.28
CA TYR A 297 -6.85 4.57 -20.93
C TYR A 297 -7.89 4.97 -19.87
N TYR A 298 -8.53 6.12 -20.01
CA TYR A 298 -9.62 6.52 -19.11
C TYR A 298 -10.85 5.63 -19.25
N GLU A 299 -11.19 5.18 -20.45
CA GLU A 299 -12.30 4.24 -20.64
C GLU A 299 -12.04 2.89 -19.98
N ILE A 300 -10.79 2.40 -20.08
CA ILE A 300 -10.33 1.18 -19.43
C ILE A 300 -10.40 1.34 -17.90
N ILE A 301 -9.86 2.42 -17.34
CA ILE A 301 -9.90 2.69 -15.88
C ILE A 301 -11.35 2.77 -15.38
N ASN A 302 -12.26 3.36 -16.16
CA ASN A 302 -13.69 3.43 -15.81
C ASN A 302 -14.40 2.06 -15.85
N GLY A 303 -13.82 1.06 -16.51
CA GLY A 303 -14.41 -0.27 -16.62
C GLY A 303 -15.71 -0.31 -17.44
N ARG A 304 -15.98 0.67 -18.31
CA ARG A 304 -17.26 0.77 -19.05
C ARG A 304 -17.54 -0.41 -19.98
N ASN A 305 -16.50 -1.11 -20.45
CA ASN A 305 -16.64 -2.34 -21.23
C ASN A 305 -16.59 -3.62 -20.38
N CYS A 306 -16.53 -3.51 -19.05
CA CYS A 306 -16.70 -4.64 -18.14
C CYS A 306 -18.20 -5.02 -18.01
N LYS A 307 -18.89 -5.16 -19.15
CA LYS A 307 -20.25 -5.74 -19.22
C LYS A 307 -20.27 -7.25 -18.96
N ARG A 308 -19.11 -7.90 -18.86
CA ARG A 308 -18.99 -9.22 -18.24
C ARG A 308 -18.84 -9.05 -16.73
N LYS A 309 -19.97 -8.90 -16.02
CA LYS A 309 -20.04 -9.18 -14.58
C LYS A 309 -19.41 -10.55 -14.34
N SER A 310 -18.20 -10.56 -13.79
CA SER A 310 -17.52 -11.78 -13.40
C SER A 310 -18.33 -12.45 -12.27
N ARG A 311 -19.11 -13.50 -12.63
CA ARG A 311 -19.74 -14.43 -11.68
C ARG A 311 -18.75 -15.00 -10.67
N ILE A 312 -17.44 -14.95 -10.92
CA ILE A 312 -16.39 -15.48 -10.06
C ILE A 312 -16.16 -14.61 -8.81
N ILE A 313 -16.29 -13.27 -8.92
CA ILE A 313 -16.25 -12.37 -7.76
C ILE A 313 -17.53 -12.54 -6.90
N GLN A 314 -18.65 -12.84 -7.56
CA GLN A 314 -19.93 -13.20 -6.92
C GLN A 314 -19.94 -14.61 -6.28
N ASN A 315 -19.11 -15.55 -6.74
CA ASN A 315 -19.01 -16.89 -6.13
C ASN A 315 -17.94 -16.97 -5.04
N LEU A 316 -16.92 -16.09 -5.06
CA LEU A 316 -15.99 -15.91 -3.93
C LEU A 316 -16.69 -15.26 -2.72
N THR A 317 -17.84 -14.62 -2.93
CA THR A 317 -18.58 -13.86 -1.91
C THR A 317 -19.51 -14.70 -1.03
N GLU A 318 -19.88 -15.91 -1.43
CA GLU A 318 -20.79 -16.76 -0.63
C GLU A 318 -20.11 -17.56 0.49
N LYS A 319 -18.77 -17.66 0.53
CA LYS A 319 -18.10 -18.51 1.53
C LYS A 319 -16.99 -17.90 2.38
N THR A 320 -16.30 -16.82 2.00
CA THR A 320 -15.22 -16.26 2.86
C THR A 320 -14.76 -14.81 2.49
N LEU A 321 -15.52 -14.05 1.68
CA LEU A 321 -15.20 -12.64 1.34
C LEU A 321 -16.46 -11.76 1.25
N LEU A 322 -16.56 -10.69 2.03
CA LEU A 322 -17.47 -9.56 1.78
C LEU A 322 -16.71 -8.36 1.19
N LEU A 323 -16.73 -8.25 -0.15
CA LEU A 323 -16.27 -7.10 -0.92
C LEU A 323 -17.42 -6.09 -1.06
N LEU A 324 -17.33 -4.94 -0.37
CA LEU A 324 -18.24 -3.82 -0.60
C LEU A 324 -17.64 -2.88 -1.66
N PHE A 325 -18.26 -2.83 -2.82
CA PHE A 325 -17.97 -1.86 -3.88
C PHE A 325 -18.84 -0.62 -3.69
N HIS A 326 -18.23 0.56 -3.53
CA HIS A 326 -18.85 1.81 -3.97
C HIS A 326 -17.80 2.82 -4.44
N GLN A 327 -17.96 3.27 -5.69
CA GLN A 327 -17.22 4.38 -6.28
C GLN A 327 -17.79 5.70 -5.74
N ALA A 328 -16.93 6.59 -5.27
CA ALA A 328 -17.20 8.02 -5.25
C ALA A 328 -15.88 8.81 -5.32
N LEU A 329 -15.85 9.80 -6.21
CA LEU A 329 -14.79 10.80 -6.38
C LEU A 329 -14.52 11.55 -5.07
N VAL A 330 -13.24 11.74 -4.70
CA VAL A 330 -12.81 12.99 -4.05
C VAL A 330 -11.55 13.51 -4.73
N ILE A 331 -11.71 14.72 -5.28
CA ILE A 331 -10.65 15.62 -5.74
C ILE A 331 -9.98 16.19 -4.49
N LEU A 332 -8.71 15.85 -4.25
CA LEU A 332 -7.88 16.56 -3.26
C LEU A 332 -7.60 17.98 -3.77
N LYS A 333 -8.52 18.90 -3.50
CA LYS A 333 -8.28 20.34 -3.63
C LYS A 333 -7.69 20.81 -2.32
N PHE A 334 -6.36 20.78 -2.17
CA PHE A 334 -5.68 21.64 -1.21
C PHE A 334 -6.09 23.07 -1.52
N ARG A 335 -6.94 23.68 -0.69
CA ARG A 335 -7.29 25.09 -0.84
C ARG A 335 -6.43 25.89 0.11
N LEU A 336 -5.40 26.49 -0.49
CA LEU A 336 -5.02 27.88 -0.20
C LEU A 336 -6.19 28.66 0.39
N LEU A 337 -6.02 29.05 1.65
CA LEU A 337 -6.67 30.16 2.37
C LEU A 337 -8.21 30.26 2.33
N ARG A 338 -8.79 30.14 3.54
CA ARG A 338 -10.11 30.61 4.00
C ARG A 338 -11.32 30.31 3.10
N MET A 339 -12.11 29.29 3.44
CA MET A 339 -13.60 29.33 3.46
C MET A 339 -14.12 28.15 4.29
N ASP A 340 -15.09 28.40 5.17
CA ASP A 340 -15.76 27.45 6.04
C ASP A 340 -16.48 26.33 5.24
N LEU A 341 -16.06 25.07 5.44
CA LEU A 341 -16.80 23.88 5.02
C LEU A 341 -16.32 22.66 5.82
N VAL A 342 -17.15 22.20 6.76
CA VAL A 342 -16.95 20.96 7.53
C VAL A 342 -17.55 19.81 6.72
N ILE A 343 -16.71 18.89 6.23
CA ILE A 343 -17.14 17.64 5.57
C ILE A 343 -16.31 16.49 6.15
N TYR A 344 -16.98 15.61 6.90
CA TYR A 344 -16.47 14.34 7.41
C TYR A 344 -16.43 13.26 6.31
N HIS A 345 -15.91 12.05 6.63
CA HIS A 345 -16.12 10.69 6.02
C HIS A 345 -14.75 10.01 5.77
N ILE A 346 -14.18 9.15 6.65
CA ILE A 346 -14.55 7.83 7.24
C ILE A 346 -14.58 6.66 6.24
N PHE A 347 -13.68 5.69 6.50
CA PHE A 347 -13.30 4.48 5.77
C PHE A 347 -14.43 3.47 5.50
N LEU A 348 -14.41 2.81 4.33
CA LEU A 348 -15.17 1.59 4.08
C LEU A 348 -14.22 0.37 4.08
N LEU A 349 -14.45 -0.55 5.00
CA LEU A 349 -13.71 -1.80 5.17
C LEU A 349 -14.19 -2.89 4.20
N ILE A 350 -13.25 -3.64 3.63
CA ILE A 350 -13.53 -4.92 2.98
C ILE A 350 -13.27 -6.02 4.01
N VAL A 351 -14.18 -6.98 4.07
CA VAL A 351 -14.26 -8.00 5.11
C VAL A 351 -14.03 -9.37 4.46
N PHE A 352 -13.27 -10.26 5.08
CA PHE A 352 -13.10 -11.64 4.61
C PHE A 352 -13.70 -12.56 5.69
N THR A 353 -14.69 -13.38 5.32
CA THR A 353 -15.42 -14.33 6.18
C THR A 353 -14.62 -15.57 6.54
#